data_AF-A0A6A4GZT9-F1
#
_entry.id   AF-A0A6A4GZT9-F1
#
_cell.length_a   1.000
_cell.length_b   1.000
_cell.length_c   1.000
_cell.angle_alpha   90.00
_cell.angle_beta   90.00
_cell.angle_gamma   90.00
#
_symmetry.space_group_name_H-M   'P 1'
#
loop_
_entity.id
_entity.type
_entity.pdbx_description
1 polymer ?
#
loop_
_entity_poly.entity_id
_entity_poly.type
_entity_poly.pdbx_seq_one_letter_code
_entity_poly.pdbx_strand_id
1 'polypeptide(L)'
;MMSIIFFQHLLVGINQASSSALLKHVLAYCLGQIKSSSALPVLESVLRNSSEDPMVRHEAAEAMGAISAADESIPILKEYLSDPNRSVRETWESAIARIEWDKTEEGARNKEALNKH
;
A
#
# COMPACT_ATOMS: atom_id res chain seq x y z
N MET A 1 8.98 4.54 22.13
CA MET A 1 9.79 5.63 21.53
C MET A 1 10.64 5.13 20.36
N MET A 2 11.24 3.94 20.42
CA MET A 2 12.03 3.36 19.31
C MET A 2 11.23 3.01 18.03
N SER A 3 9.95 2.62 18.15
CA SER A 3 9.14 2.21 16.99
C SER A 3 8.75 3.36 16.06
N ILE A 4 8.54 4.57 16.60
CA ILE A 4 8.16 5.76 15.82
C ILE A 4 9.33 6.23 14.95
N ILE A 5 10.54 6.18 15.50
CA ILE A 5 11.76 6.59 14.78
C ILE A 5 12.00 5.64 13.61
N PHE A 6 11.86 4.33 13.80
CA PHE A 6 12.02 3.36 12.71
C PHE A 6 10.99 3.59 11.59
N PHE A 7 9.73 3.81 11.93
CA PHE A 7 8.68 4.09 10.95
C PHE A 7 8.94 5.38 10.16
N GLN A 8 9.39 6.45 10.81
CA GLN A 8 9.74 7.70 10.12
C GLN A 8 10.90 7.50 9.14
N HIS A 9 11.89 6.68 9.48
CA HIS A 9 12.98 6.34 8.56
C HIS A 9 12.51 5.51 7.36
N LEU A 10 11.49 4.65 7.50
CA LEU A 10 10.90 3.95 6.36
C LEU A 10 10.20 4.92 5.39
N LEU A 11 9.43 5.89 5.93
CA LEU A 11 8.73 6.90 5.12
C LEU A 11 9.68 7.83 4.38
N VAL A 12 10.75 8.27 5.05
CA VAL A 12 11.80 9.07 4.39
C VAL A 12 12.57 8.19 3.41
N GLY A 13 12.87 6.95 3.80
CA GLY A 13 13.64 5.99 3.05
C GLY A 13 13.04 5.68 1.68
N ILE A 14 11.72 5.52 1.53
CA ILE A 14 11.15 5.18 0.21
C ILE A 14 11.33 6.31 -0.82
N ASN A 15 11.32 7.56 -0.36
CA ASN A 15 11.48 8.75 -1.20
C ASN A 15 12.96 9.18 -1.38
N GLN A 16 13.82 8.85 -0.41
CA GLN A 16 15.23 9.26 -0.37
C GLN A 16 16.21 8.12 -0.61
N ALA A 17 15.73 6.86 -0.65
CA ALA A 17 16.56 5.72 -0.99
C ALA A 17 17.22 5.98 -2.34
N SER A 18 18.47 5.57 -2.42
CA SER A 18 19.24 5.52 -3.67
C SER A 18 18.42 4.89 -4.79
N SER A 19 18.89 5.02 -6.03
CA SER A 19 18.30 4.46 -7.26
C SER A 19 17.97 2.94 -7.25
N SER A 20 18.11 2.24 -6.11
CA SER A 20 17.72 0.85 -5.91
C SER A 20 16.21 0.68 -5.80
N ALA A 21 15.59 0.24 -6.90
CA ALA A 21 14.20 -0.21 -6.92
C ALA A 21 13.94 -1.33 -5.89
N LEU A 22 14.89 -2.24 -5.70
CA LEU A 22 14.76 -3.34 -4.75
C LEU A 22 14.61 -2.85 -3.30
N LEU A 23 15.39 -1.84 -2.90
CA LEU A 23 15.28 -1.29 -1.55
C LEU A 23 13.92 -0.60 -1.35
N LYS A 24 13.49 0.21 -2.31
CA LYS A 24 12.19 0.88 -2.25
C LYS A 24 11.04 -0.12 -2.18
N HIS A 25 11.11 -1.22 -2.93
CA HIS A 25 10.17 -2.34 -2.84
C HIS A 25 10.12 -2.91 -1.41
N VAL A 26 11.27 -3.27 -0.81
CA VAL A 26 11.28 -3.79 0.57
C VAL A 26 10.73 -2.79 1.58
N LEU A 27 10.99 -1.49 1.39
CA LEU A 27 10.41 -0.45 2.25
C LEU A 27 8.90 -0.35 2.12
N ALA A 28 8.36 -0.40 0.89
CA ALA A 28 6.92 -0.45 0.65
C ALA A 28 6.28 -1.68 1.31
N TYR A 29 6.90 -2.85 1.16
CA TYR A 29 6.47 -4.08 1.82
C TYR A 29 6.41 -3.90 3.35
N CYS A 30 7.47 -3.37 3.96
CA CYS A 30 7.49 -3.11 5.41
C CYS A 30 6.37 -2.16 5.85
N LEU A 31 6.09 -1.10 5.09
CA LEU A 31 4.98 -0.18 5.37
C LEU A 31 3.63 -0.91 5.34
N GLY A 32 3.43 -1.79 4.34
CA GLY A 32 2.25 -2.65 4.23
C GLY A 32 2.06 -3.56 5.44
N GLN A 33 3.13 -4.21 5.90
CA GLN A 33 3.09 -5.09 7.08
C GLN A 33 2.83 -4.34 8.39
N ILE A 34 3.28 -3.09 8.49
CA ILE A 34 3.04 -2.23 9.67
C ILE A 34 1.56 -1.79 9.73
N LYS A 35 0.85 -1.76 8.60
CA LYS A 35 -0.59 -1.45 8.51
C LYS A 35 -0.97 -0.08 9.11
N SER A 36 -0.05 0.89 9.09
CA SER A 36 -0.32 2.24 9.60
C SER A 36 -0.88 3.13 8.50
N SER A 37 -2.06 3.72 8.73
CA SER A 37 -2.70 4.66 7.80
C SER A 37 -1.86 5.91 7.53
N SER A 38 -0.93 6.27 8.41
CA SER A 38 0.02 7.37 8.19
C SER A 38 1.00 7.14 7.03
N ALA A 39 1.12 5.90 6.52
CA ALA A 39 1.92 5.60 5.33
C ALA A 39 1.19 5.89 4.01
N LEU A 40 -0.15 6.04 4.02
CA LEU A 40 -0.96 6.20 2.81
C LEU A 40 -0.51 7.37 1.91
N PRO A 41 -0.23 8.59 2.44
CA PRO A 41 0.20 9.69 1.57
C PRO A 41 1.53 9.42 0.87
N VAL A 42 2.44 8.71 1.53
CA VAL A 42 3.75 8.37 0.96
C VAL A 42 3.60 7.29 -0.10
N LEU A 43 2.81 6.24 0.16
CA LEU A 43 2.55 5.18 -0.82
C LEU A 43 1.83 5.74 -2.06
N GLU A 44 0.86 6.62 -1.87
CA GLU A 44 0.19 7.30 -2.98
C GLU A 44 1.17 8.11 -3.84
N SER A 45 2.16 8.79 -3.22
CA SER A 45 3.16 9.55 -3.97
C SER A 45 4.05 8.67 -4.87
N VAL A 46 4.39 7.46 -4.40
CA VAL A 46 5.15 6.46 -5.17
C VAL A 46 4.35 6.01 -6.39
N LEU A 47 3.04 5.86 -6.23
CA LEU A 47 2.13 5.37 -7.26
C LEU A 47 1.83 6.42 -8.32
N ARG A 48 1.72 7.70 -7.92
CA ARG A 48 1.61 8.83 -8.83
C ARG A 48 2.86 9.04 -9.69
N ASN A 49 4.00 8.50 -9.28
CA ASN A 49 5.25 8.64 -10.01
C ASN A 49 5.34 7.62 -11.16
N SER A 50 4.91 8.01 -12.35
CA SER A 50 5.01 7.18 -13.57
C SER A 50 6.45 6.80 -13.95
N SER A 51 7.45 7.54 -13.45
CA SER A 51 8.87 7.25 -13.66
C SER A 51 9.47 6.31 -12.63
N GLU A 52 8.73 5.95 -11.57
CA GLU A 52 9.18 4.96 -10.60
C GLU A 52 9.18 3.56 -11.21
N ASP A 53 10.01 2.66 -10.68
CA ASP A 53 10.05 1.28 -11.14
C ASP A 53 8.68 0.58 -10.93
N PRO A 54 8.13 -0.11 -11.95
CA PRO A 54 6.85 -0.81 -11.83
C PRO A 54 6.78 -1.81 -10.67
N MET A 55 7.90 -2.44 -10.29
CA MET A 55 7.96 -3.35 -9.13
C MET A 55 7.72 -2.61 -7.82
N VAL A 56 8.22 -1.38 -7.70
CA VAL A 56 8.01 -0.53 -6.52
C VAL A 56 6.56 -0.05 -6.48
N ARG A 57 5.99 0.33 -7.64
CA ARG A 57 4.57 0.70 -7.73
C ARG A 57 3.66 -0.48 -7.37
N HIS A 58 3.96 -1.68 -7.85
CA HIS A 58 3.24 -2.90 -7.49
C HIS A 58 3.21 -3.11 -5.97
N GLU A 59 4.38 -3.05 -5.31
CA GLU A 59 4.45 -3.25 -3.87
C GLU A 59 3.78 -2.13 -3.06
N ALA A 60 3.86 -0.88 -3.54
CA ALA A 60 3.15 0.23 -2.91
C ALA A 60 1.63 0.06 -2.99
N ALA A 61 1.12 -0.46 -4.11
CA ALA A 61 -0.30 -0.79 -4.28
C ALA A 61 -0.72 -1.94 -3.36
N GLU A 62 0.09 -3.00 -3.23
CA GLU A 62 -0.16 -4.07 -2.26
C GLU A 62 -0.17 -3.54 -0.82
N ALA A 63 0.80 -2.69 -0.47
CA ALA A 63 0.89 -2.07 0.84
C ALA A 63 -0.35 -1.23 1.17
N MET A 64 -0.84 -0.41 0.22
CA MET A 64 -2.09 0.34 0.41
C MET A 64 -3.29 -0.58 0.62
N GLY A 65 -3.40 -1.66 -0.15
CA GLY A 65 -4.44 -2.68 0.02
C GLY A 65 -4.35 -3.41 1.37
N ALA A 66 -3.15 -3.58 1.93
CA ALA A 66 -2.93 -4.18 3.24
C ALA A 66 -3.17 -3.24 4.41
N ILE A 67 -2.87 -1.95 4.25
CA ILE A 67 -3.08 -0.88 5.24
C ILE A 67 -4.56 -0.50 5.34
N SER A 68 -5.30 -0.60 4.23
CA SER A 68 -6.72 -0.33 4.05
C SER A 68 -7.47 0.21 5.28
N ALA A 69 -7.73 1.52 5.26
CA ALA A 69 -8.67 2.21 6.12
C ALA A 69 -9.56 3.12 5.24
N ALA A 70 -10.87 2.90 5.29
CA ALA A 70 -11.95 3.73 4.73
C ALA A 70 -12.13 3.82 3.19
N ASP A 71 -13.39 4.14 2.83
CA ASP A 71 -13.92 4.40 1.48
C ASP A 71 -13.09 5.39 0.65
N GLU A 72 -12.42 6.30 1.35
CA GLU A 72 -11.66 7.43 0.78
C GLU A 72 -10.50 6.97 -0.12
N SER A 73 -9.99 5.75 0.10
CA SER A 73 -8.93 5.16 -0.73
C SER A 73 -9.45 4.78 -2.12
N ILE A 74 -10.70 4.29 -2.22
CA ILE A 74 -11.23 3.66 -3.45
C ILE A 74 -11.21 4.59 -4.67
N PRO A 75 -11.63 5.87 -4.58
CA PRO A 75 -11.53 6.80 -5.71
C PRO A 75 -10.10 6.91 -6.24
N ILE A 76 -9.13 7.04 -5.33
CA ILE A 76 -7.71 7.14 -5.65
C ILE A 76 -7.24 5.84 -6.35
N LEU A 77 -7.60 4.66 -5.80
CA LEU A 77 -7.25 3.37 -6.41
C LEU A 77 -7.82 3.22 -7.84
N LYS A 78 -9.04 3.71 -8.06
CA LYS A 78 -9.71 3.66 -9.38
C LYS A 78 -9.02 4.52 -10.43
N GLU A 79 -8.36 5.62 -10.04
CA GLU A 79 -7.54 6.44 -10.96
C GLU A 79 -6.38 5.65 -11.58
N TYR A 80 -5.91 4.58 -10.91
CA TYR A 80 -4.74 3.81 -11.34
C TYR A 80 -5.05 2.50 -12.04
N LEU A 81 -6.33 2.19 -12.25
CA LEU A 81 -6.74 1.10 -13.15
C LEU A 81 -6.31 1.34 -14.61
N SER A 82 -5.82 2.55 -14.92
CA SER A 82 -5.21 2.90 -16.21
C SER A 82 -3.67 2.91 -16.23
N ASP A 83 -2.97 2.44 -15.18
CA ASP A 83 -1.49 2.34 -15.21
C ASP A 83 -1.06 1.53 -16.45
N PRO A 84 -0.05 1.94 -17.23
CA PRO A 84 0.37 1.20 -18.42
C PRO A 84 0.87 -0.22 -18.12
N ASN A 85 1.40 -0.46 -16.92
CA ASN A 85 1.88 -1.77 -16.50
C ASN A 85 0.71 -2.64 -16.00
N ARG A 86 0.51 -3.80 -16.65
CA ARG A 86 -0.54 -4.75 -16.31
C ARG A 86 -0.47 -5.26 -14.87
N SER A 87 0.73 -5.61 -14.39
CA SER A 87 0.89 -6.14 -13.04
C SER A 87 0.51 -5.12 -11.97
N VAL A 88 0.79 -3.84 -12.21
CA VAL A 88 0.37 -2.76 -11.31
C VAL A 88 -1.16 -2.64 -11.30
N ARG A 89 -1.81 -2.66 -12.49
CA ARG A 89 -3.28 -2.64 -12.59
C ARG A 89 -3.96 -3.79 -11.86
N GLU A 90 -3.49 -5.03 -12.04
CA GLU A 90 -4.07 -6.22 -11.41
C GLU A 90 -3.96 -6.16 -9.88
N THR A 91 -2.86 -5.60 -9.37
CA THR A 91 -2.70 -5.35 -7.94
C THR A 91 -3.71 -4.34 -7.43
N TRP A 92 -4.02 -3.31 -8.20
CA TRP A 92 -5.04 -2.33 -7.83
C TRP A 92 -6.44 -2.91 -7.80
N GLU A 93 -6.79 -3.72 -8.80
CA GLU A 93 -8.06 -4.46 -8.80
C GLU A 93 -8.18 -5.32 -7.54
N SER A 94 -7.10 -6.03 -7.19
CA SER A 94 -7.04 -6.87 -5.99
C SER A 94 -7.15 -6.05 -4.69
N ALA A 95 -6.51 -4.88 -4.62
CA ALA A 95 -6.57 -3.98 -3.48
C ALA A 95 -7.98 -3.39 -3.30
N ILE A 96 -8.64 -2.98 -4.38
CA ILE A 96 -10.03 -2.50 -4.36
C ILE A 96 -10.95 -3.64 -3.90
N ALA A 97 -10.82 -4.83 -4.50
CA ALA A 97 -11.63 -5.99 -4.15
C ALA A 97 -11.46 -6.38 -2.67
N ARG A 98 -10.24 -6.28 -2.13
CA ARG A 98 -9.97 -6.47 -0.69
C ARG A 98 -10.73 -5.46 0.16
N ILE A 99 -10.64 -4.18 -0.17
CA ILE A 99 -11.32 -3.11 0.60
C ILE A 99 -12.84 -3.29 0.54
N GLU A 100 -13.39 -3.64 -0.61
CA GLU A 100 -14.81 -3.92 -0.78
C GLU A 100 -15.24 -5.17 0.00
N TRP A 101 -14.45 -6.24 -0.02
CA TRP A 101 -14.71 -7.45 0.75
C TRP A 101 -14.65 -7.21 2.26
N ASP A 102 -13.66 -6.45 2.75
CA ASP A 102 -13.52 -6.08 4.17
C ASP A 102 -14.77 -5.34 4.71
N LYS A 103 -15.58 -4.71 3.85
CA LYS A 103 -16.84 -4.04 4.21
C LYS A 103 -18.05 -4.97 4.28
N THR A 104 -17.95 -6.17 3.73
CA THR A 104 -19.02 -7.16 3.85
C THR A 104 -19.12 -7.64 5.30
N GLU A 105 -20.29 -8.09 5.73
CA GLU A 105 -20.43 -8.69 7.08
C GLU A 105 -19.52 -9.91 7.27
N GLU A 106 -19.26 -10.66 6.21
CA GLU A 106 -18.32 -11.79 6.22
C GLU A 106 -16.87 -11.33 6.39
N GLY A 107 -16.43 -10.33 5.62
CA GLY A 107 -15.09 -9.78 5.71
C GLY A 107 -14.80 -9.14 7.07
N ALA A 108 -15.74 -8.36 7.59
CA ALA A 108 -15.64 -7.76 8.92
C ALA A 108 -15.49 -8.83 10.02
N ARG A 109 -16.32 -9.89 9.98
CA ARG A 109 -16.22 -11.02 10.91
C ARG A 109 -14.89 -11.76 10.81
N ASN A 110 -14.38 -11.98 9.60
CA ASN A 110 -13.09 -12.64 9.41
C ASN A 110 -11.93 -11.79 9.97
N LYS A 111 -11.97 -10.47 9.76
CA LYS A 111 -10.97 -9.54 10.30
C LYS A 111 -10.97 -9.53 11.83
N GLU A 112 -12.15 -9.54 12.45
CA GLU A 112 -12.28 -9.67 13.90
C GLU A 112 -11.75 -11.00 14.43
N ALA A 113 -11.95 -12.11 13.70
CA ALA A 113 -11.42 -13.41 14.07
C ALA A 113 -9.88 -13.45 14.01
N LEU A 114 -9.28 -12.82 12.99
CA LEU A 114 -7.82 -12.73 12.83
C LEU A 114 -7.15 -11.89 13.92
N ASN A 115 -7.83 -10.86 14.45
CA ASN A 115 -7.28 -9.98 15.49
C ASN A 115 -7.39 -10.56 16.91
N LYS A 116 -7.99 -11.74 17.09
CA LYS A 116 -8.16 -12.41 18.40
C LYS A 116 -7.02 -13.39 18.75
N HIS A 117 -6.02 -13.53 17.89
CA HIS A 117 -4.83 -14.37 18.08
C HIS A 117 -3.56 -13.51 18.03
#